data_AF-A0A6A6DMV6-F1
#
_entry.id   AF-A0A6A6DMV6-F1
#
_cell.length_a   1.000
_cell.length_b   1.000
_cell.length_c   1.000
_cell.angle_alpha   90.00
_cell.angle_beta   90.00
_cell.angle_gamma   90.00
#
_symmetry.space_group_name_H-M   'P 1'
#
loop_
_entity.id
_entity.type
_entity.pdbx_description
1 polymer ?
#
loop_
_entity_poly.entity_id
_entity_poly.type
_entity_poly.pdbx_seq_one_letter_code
_entity_poly.pdbx_strand_id
1 'polypeptide(L)' 'REWAIPTGTAVGMTAMIIRQDPTIFSEPFVFQPERWLSLDAAQLRMYVLPFSKGMRPCLGMHLVQAEIYLALAAIFRRF' A
#
# COMPACT_ATOMS: atom_id res chain seq x y z
N ARG A 1 -16.93 17.92 -14.55
CA ARG A 1 -15.99 19.05 -14.77
C ARG A 1 -14.84 18.51 -15.59
N GLU A 2 -14.49 19.17 -16.69
CA GLU A 2 -13.27 18.86 -17.45
C GLU A 2 -12.13 19.72 -16.92
N TRP A 3 -10.96 19.12 -16.74
CA TRP A 3 -9.76 19.80 -16.27
C TRP A 3 -8.68 19.65 -17.34
N ALA A 4 -8.12 20.77 -17.80
CA ALA A 4 -6.98 20.76 -18.70
C ALA A 4 -5.68 20.73 -17.89
N ILE A 5 -4.78 19.78 -18.19
CA ILE A 5 -3.45 19.66 -17.58
C ILE A 5 -2.42 20.05 -18.64
N PRO A 6 -1.83 21.25 -18.58
CA PRO A 6 -0.84 21.71 -19.56
C PRO A 6 0.42 20.84 -19.57
N THR A 7 1.18 20.91 -20.67
CA THR A 7 2.47 20.24 -20.78
C THR A 7 3.45 20.80 -19.74
N GLY A 8 4.23 19.91 -19.12
CA GLY A 8 5.21 20.28 -18.09
C GLY A 8 4.64 20.37 -16.67
N THR A 9 3.32 20.17 -16.49
CA THR A 9 2.74 20.08 -15.14
C THR A 9 3.24 18.82 -14.43
N ALA A 10 3.89 19.00 -13.28
CA ALA A 10 4.27 17.88 -12.42
C ALA A 10 3.01 17.28 -11.79
N VAL A 11 2.82 15.97 -11.97
CA VAL A 11 1.72 15.21 -11.38
C VAL A 11 2.29 14.19 -10.43
N GLY A 12 1.79 14.19 -9.20
CA GLY A 12 2.14 13.23 -8.17
C GLY A 12 0.90 12.60 -7.56
N MET A 13 1.11 11.54 -6.79
CA MET A 13 0.07 10.89 -6.02
C MET A 13 0.51 10.71 -4.57
N THR A 14 -0.41 10.90 -3.64
CA THR A 14 -0.13 10.72 -2.22
C THR A 14 -0.80 9.44 -1.74
N ALA A 15 -0.02 8.37 -1.63
CA ALA A 15 -0.53 7.05 -1.21
C ALA A 15 -1.19 7.06 0.19
N MET A 16 -0.85 8.03 1.05
CA MET A 16 -1.50 8.21 2.36
C MET A 16 -2.98 8.53 2.22
N ILE A 17 -3.36 9.39 1.26
CA ILE A 17 -4.74 9.81 1.07
C ILE A 17 -5.61 8.59 0.73
N ILE A 18 -5.14 7.73 -0.17
CA ILE A 18 -5.84 6.50 -0.57
C ILE A 18 -6.00 5.55 0.62
N ARG A 19 -4.94 5.36 1.42
CA ARG A 19 -4.97 4.48 2.60
C ARG A 19 -5.87 4.97 3.72
N GLN A 20 -6.11 6.27 3.78
CA GLN A 20 -6.93 6.92 4.81
C GLN A 20 -8.36 7.19 4.34
N ASP A 21 -8.71 6.84 3.09
CA ASP A 21 -10.03 7.06 2.54
C ASP A 21 -11.04 6.04 3.12
N PRO A 22 -12.05 6.49 3.89
CA PRO A 22 -13.04 5.60 4.50
C PRO A 22 -13.96 4.93 3.47
N THR A 23 -14.01 5.43 2.24
CA THR A 23 -14.78 4.80 1.14
C THR A 23 -14.07 3.58 0.55
N ILE A 24 -12.75 3.47 0.76
CA ILE A 24 -11.93 2.35 0.31
C ILE A 24 -11.63 1.40 1.49
N PHE A 25 -11.24 1.96 2.64
CA PHE A 25 -10.88 1.22 3.84
C PHE A 25 -11.84 1.58 4.98
N SER A 26 -12.73 0.67 5.37
CA SER A 26 -13.56 0.87 6.58
C SER A 26 -12.67 1.04 7.81
N GLU A 27 -12.95 1.99 8.69
CA GLU A 27 -12.12 2.26 9.89
C GLU A 27 -10.60 2.40 9.56
N PRO A 28 -10.19 3.35 8.69
CA PRO A 28 -8.86 3.37 8.10
C PRO A 28 -7.72 3.64 9.10
N PHE A 29 -8.05 4.15 10.29
CA PHE A 29 -7.08 4.43 11.37
C PHE A 29 -6.96 3.28 12.38
N VAL A 30 -7.77 2.22 12.24
CA VAL A 30 -7.72 1.05 13.11
C VAL A 30 -6.77 0.02 12.51
N PHE A 31 -5.84 -0.49 13.33
CA PHE A 31 -4.98 -1.61 12.94
C PHE A 31 -5.80 -2.91 12.91
N GLN A 32 -6.20 -3.33 11.72
CA GLN A 32 -7.02 -4.54 11.49
C GLN A 32 -6.35 -5.47 10.46
N PRO A 33 -5.39 -6.32 10.88
CA PRO A 33 -4.71 -7.28 10.01
C PRO A 33 -5.65 -8.27 9.32
N GLU A 34 -6.74 -8.63 9.97
CA GLU A 34 -7.72 -9.63 9.54
C GLU A 34 -8.40 -9.23 8.22
N ARG A 35 -8.41 -7.94 7.89
CA ARG A 35 -8.90 -7.40 6.61
C ARG A 35 -8.23 -8.06 5.40
N TRP A 36 -7.00 -8.54 5.55
CA TRP A 36 -6.24 -9.17 4.46
C TRP A 36 -6.51 -10.67 4.31
N LEU A 37 -7.31 -11.26 5.19
CA LEU A 37 -7.66 -12.69 5.18
C LEU A 37 -8.98 -12.98 4.44
N SER A 38 -9.79 -11.96 4.15
CA SER A 38 -11.07 -12.13 3.45
C SER A 38 -10.90 -12.28 1.93
N LEU A 39 -11.92 -12.84 1.26
CA LEU A 39 -11.95 -12.94 -0.21
C LEU A 39 -11.97 -11.56 -0.89
N ASP A 40 -12.57 -10.57 -0.23
CA ASP A 40 -12.67 -9.19 -0.73
C ASP A 40 -11.33 -8.43 -0.68
N ALA A 41 -10.34 -8.96 0.04
CA ALA A 41 -9.00 -8.37 0.15
C ALA A 41 -8.31 -8.21 -1.21
N ALA A 42 -8.66 -9.04 -2.21
CA ALA A 42 -8.12 -8.92 -3.56
C ALA A 42 -8.44 -7.56 -4.20
N GLN A 43 -9.64 -7.02 -3.95
CA GLN A 43 -10.02 -5.69 -4.45
C GLN A 43 -9.25 -4.60 -3.72
N LEU A 44 -9.04 -4.74 -2.42
CA LEU A 44 -8.29 -3.76 -1.61
C LEU A 44 -6.81 -3.70 -1.97
N ARG A 45 -6.21 -4.82 -2.40
CA ARG A 45 -4.78 -4.89 -2.77
C ARG A 45 -4.39 -3.90 -3.86
N MET A 46 -5.31 -3.48 -4.74
CA MET A 46 -5.00 -2.50 -5.78
C MET A 46 -4.70 -1.09 -5.23
N TYR A 47 -5.23 -0.78 -4.04
CA TYR A 47 -5.11 0.51 -3.35
C TYR A 47 -3.95 0.55 -2.34
N VAL A 48 -3.28 -0.59 -2.12
CA VAL A 48 -2.11 -0.71 -1.26
C VAL A 48 -0.86 -0.41 -2.08
N LEU A 49 -0.28 0.77 -1.86
CA LEU A 49 0.84 1.28 -2.65
C LEU A 49 2.09 1.62 -1.80
N PRO A 50 2.58 0.72 -0.92
CA PRO A 50 3.76 0.96 -0.09
C PRO A 50 5.05 1.03 -0.92
N PHE A 51 5.06 0.39 -2.09
CA PHE A 51 6.22 0.28 -2.98
C PHE A 51 5.98 0.94 -4.33
N SER A 52 5.04 1.89 -4.41
CA SER A 52 4.52 2.44 -5.67
C SER A 52 3.95 1.33 -6.58
N LYS A 53 3.50 1.69 -7.79
CA LYS A 53 2.98 0.77 -8.80
C LYS A 53 3.26 1.34 -10.21
N GLY A 54 3.30 0.47 -11.21
CA GLY A 54 3.53 0.85 -12.62
C GLY A 54 4.97 0.61 -13.05
N MET A 55 5.49 1.46 -13.95
CA MET A 55 6.81 1.28 -14.57
C MET A 55 7.99 1.64 -13.65
N ARG A 56 7.73 2.35 -12.54
CA ARG A 56 8.76 2.75 -11.56
C ARG A 56 8.37 2.32 -10.15
N PRO A 57 8.22 0.99 -9.89
CA PRO A 57 8.01 0.50 -8.55
C PRO A 57 9.32 0.56 -7.75
N CYS A 58 9.23 0.35 -6.44
CA CYS A 58 10.42 0.17 -5.61
C CYS A 58 11.23 -1.04 -6.11
N LEU A 59 12.48 -0.79 -6.49
CA LEU A 59 13.40 -1.85 -6.95
C LEU A 59 13.65 -2.91 -5.86
N GLY A 60 13.64 -2.48 -4.59
CA GLY A 60 13.88 -3.34 -3.43
C GLY A 60 12.63 -4.05 -2.89
N MET A 61 11.48 -4.00 -3.57
CA MET A 61 10.22 -4.56 -3.04
C MET A 61 10.37 -6.01 -2.57
N HIS A 62 10.98 -6.87 -3.39
CA HIS A 62 11.13 -8.28 -3.05
C HIS A 62 12.13 -8.52 -1.91
N LEU A 63 13.21 -7.73 -1.85
CA LEU A 63 14.19 -7.80 -0.77
C LEU A 63 13.52 -7.41 0.55
N VAL A 64 12.84 -6.26 0.59
CA VAL A 64 12.15 -5.76 1.79
C VAL A 64 11.09 -6.74 2.26
N GLN A 65 10.34 -7.36 1.34
CA GLN A 65 9.37 -8.40 1.70
C GLN A 65 10.05 -9.58 2.41
N ALA A 66 11.14 -10.11 1.85
CA ALA A 66 11.89 -11.20 2.47
C ALA A 66 12.45 -10.79 3.84
N GLU A 67 13.04 -9.60 3.95
CA GLU A 67 13.60 -9.09 5.20
C GLU A 67 12.55 -8.91 6.29
N ILE A 68 11.35 -8.39 5.97
CA ILE A 68 10.25 -8.26 6.95
C ILE A 68 9.85 -9.64 7.49
N TYR A 69 9.72 -10.65 6.63
CA TYR A 69 9.39 -12.01 7.08
C TYR A 69 10.48 -12.61 7.97
N LEU A 70 11.75 -12.44 7.60
CA LEU A 70 12.89 -12.93 8.39
C LEU A 70 12.99 -12.20 9.74
N ALA A 71 12.80 -10.88 9.75
CA ALA A 71 12.83 -10.07 10.96
C ALA A 71 11.71 -10.47 11.93
N LEU A 72 10.47 -10.62 11.44
CA LEU A 72 9.35 -11.09 12.26
C LEU A 72 9.61 -12.50 12.80
N ALA A 73 10.06 -13.43 11.97
CA ALA A 73 10.41 -14.78 12.41
C ALA A 73 11.53 -14.77 13.47
N ALA A 74 12.54 -13.90 13.32
CA ALA A 74 13.61 -13.76 14.30
C ALA A 74 13.10 -13.20 15.64
N ILE A 75 12.20 -12.21 15.62
CA ILE A 75 11.58 -11.63 16.82
C ILE A 75 10.78 -12.71 17.55
N PHE A 76 9.83 -13.37 16.88
CA PHE A 76 8.97 -14.39 17.49
C PHE A 76 9.71 -15.65 17.95
N ARG A 77 10.87 -15.95 17.35
CA ARG A 77 11.70 -17.08 17.81
C ARG A 77 12.53 -16.71 19.04
N ARG A 78 12.92 -15.45 19.18
CA ARG A 78 13.87 -15.00 20.22
C ARG A 78 13.17 -14.57 21.52
N PHE A 79 11.97 -14.00 21.41
CA PHE A 79 11.16 -13.45 22.49
C PHE A 79 9.78 -14.11 22.48
#